data_AF-A0A547EE28-F1
#
_entry.id   AF-A0A547EE28-F1
#
_cell.length_a   1.000
_cell.length_b   1.000
_cell.length_c   1.000
_cell.angle_alpha   90.00
_cell.angle_beta   90.00
_cell.angle_gamma   90.00
#
_symmetry.space_group_name_H-M   'P 1'
#
loop_
_entity.id
_entity.type
_entity.pdbx_description
1 polymer ?
#
loop_
_entity_poly.entity_id
_entity_poly.type
_entity_poly.pdbx_seq_one_letter_code
_entity_poly.pdbx_strand_id
1 'polypeptide(L)'
;MSELSLKTHYSVAELLSFKLSSLPSAHKNVLEKAIRENWQSQKRKGRGGGVEYELISLPTEVQQEIRTKLLKLLPAEISKGELSVVRQNIDLEQITDKQLSTADARIMVVRWFLMQEVQLGLSRTKTLDQVIAAVASSEIPAEICKAIMAGNSKAGGKLKLSKRTLHSWVLAYEAGENSAERLKQMIPLKTQKRAVPERCGWLQAFLPFYQTFSNVALTQAYAQFAMQYEGEDLPTESQVRYALKQLPDYVVQQGRKLPVKKIRLAR
;
A
#
# COMPACT_ATOMS: atom_id res chain seq x y z
N MET A 1 -15.05 -7.95 35.72
CA MET A 1 -13.97 -8.36 34.81
C MET A 1 -13.02 -7.18 34.70
N SER A 2 -11.84 -7.28 35.30
CA SER A 2 -10.86 -6.19 35.33
C SER A 2 -10.25 -6.03 33.93
N GLU A 3 -10.24 -4.81 33.37
CA GLU A 3 -9.55 -4.52 32.12
C GLU A 3 -8.03 -4.71 32.28
N LEU A 4 -7.43 -5.61 31.49
CA LEU A 4 -5.97 -5.79 31.46
C LEU A 4 -5.34 -4.62 30.68
N SER A 5 -4.67 -3.72 31.40
CA SER A 5 -4.02 -2.53 30.85
C SER A 5 -2.62 -2.34 31.43
N LEU A 6 -1.76 -1.61 30.72
CA LEU A 6 -0.42 -1.25 31.20
C LEU A 6 -0.55 -0.17 32.29
N LYS A 7 -0.13 -0.50 33.52
CA LYS A 7 -0.17 0.37 34.69
C LYS A 7 1.17 0.36 35.40
N THR A 8 1.44 1.43 36.16
CA THR A 8 2.59 1.47 37.07
C THR A 8 2.37 0.59 38.30
N HIS A 9 1.12 0.45 38.75
CA HIS A 9 0.74 -0.33 39.91
C HIS A 9 -0.40 -1.29 39.59
N TYR A 10 -0.35 -2.48 40.19
CA TYR A 10 -1.34 -3.54 40.03
C TYR A 10 -1.82 -4.05 41.38
N SER A 11 -3.12 -4.29 41.50
CA SER A 11 -3.69 -4.97 42.65
C SER A 11 -3.52 -6.49 42.56
N VAL A 12 -3.62 -7.17 43.70
CA VAL A 12 -3.57 -8.65 43.75
C VAL A 12 -4.64 -9.27 42.86
N ALA A 13 -5.85 -8.71 42.82
CA ALA A 13 -6.91 -9.18 41.94
C ALA A 13 -6.54 -9.07 40.45
N GLU A 14 -5.86 -7.99 40.05
CA GLU A 14 -5.35 -7.83 38.68
C GLU A 14 -4.19 -8.79 38.40
N LEU A 15 -3.24 -8.94 39.32
CA LEU A 15 -2.14 -9.90 39.23
C LEU A 15 -2.64 -11.34 39.01
N LEU A 16 -3.68 -11.74 39.75
CA LEU A 16 -4.33 -13.04 39.58
C LEU A 16 -5.10 -13.15 38.26
N SER A 17 -5.69 -12.05 37.79
CA SER A 17 -6.40 -12.03 36.50
C SER A 17 -5.47 -12.32 35.31
N PHE A 18 -4.18 -11.97 35.42
CA PHE A 18 -3.18 -12.33 34.42
C PHE A 18 -2.90 -13.84 34.36
N LYS A 19 -3.30 -14.64 35.36
CA LYS A 19 -3.04 -16.09 35.44
C LYS A 19 -1.56 -16.41 35.19
N LEU A 20 -0.68 -15.76 35.97
CA LEU A 20 0.77 -15.91 35.84
C LEU A 20 1.22 -17.24 36.46
N SER A 21 2.10 -17.98 35.79
CA SER A 21 2.67 -19.23 36.34
C SER A 21 3.74 -18.95 37.41
N SER A 22 4.35 -17.77 37.35
CA SER A 22 5.35 -17.28 38.31
C SER A 22 4.76 -16.77 39.65
N LEU A 23 3.43 -16.62 39.73
CA LEU A 23 2.72 -16.22 40.95
C LEU A 23 1.84 -17.35 41.51
N PRO A 24 1.67 -17.40 42.84
CA PRO A 24 0.64 -18.22 43.46
C PRO A 24 -0.76 -17.85 42.95
N SER A 25 -1.62 -18.84 42.81
CA SER A 25 -3.02 -18.66 42.34
C SER A 25 -3.97 -18.14 43.43
N ALA A 26 -3.60 -18.27 44.71
CA ALA A 26 -4.40 -17.83 45.85
C ALA A 26 -4.03 -16.41 46.28
N HIS A 27 -5.04 -15.56 46.49
CA HIS A 27 -4.87 -14.15 46.90
C HIS A 27 -4.02 -13.99 48.17
N LYS A 28 -4.22 -14.85 49.17
CA LYS A 28 -3.46 -14.83 50.42
C LYS A 28 -1.96 -15.08 50.19
N ASN A 29 -1.62 -16.04 49.34
CA ASN A 29 -0.24 -16.42 49.07
C ASN A 29 0.51 -15.34 48.27
N VAL A 30 -0.20 -14.58 47.43
CA VAL A 30 0.37 -13.42 46.75
C VAL A 30 0.69 -12.30 47.76
N LEU A 31 -0.19 -12.04 48.73
CA LEU A 31 0.08 -11.08 49.80
C LEU A 31 1.28 -11.49 50.67
N GLU A 32 1.34 -12.76 51.08
CA GLU A 32 2.48 -13.30 51.84
C GLU A 32 3.79 -13.20 51.05
N LYS A 33 3.76 -13.49 49.74
CA LYS A 33 4.91 -13.31 48.86
C LYS A 33 5.32 -11.84 48.76
N ALA A 34 4.37 -10.93 48.59
CA ALA A 34 4.64 -9.49 48.53
C ALA A 34 5.26 -8.93 49.81
N ILE A 35 4.83 -9.42 50.98
CA ILE A 35 5.43 -9.06 52.28
C ILE A 35 6.85 -9.63 52.38
N ARG A 36 7.02 -10.92 52.08
CA ARG A 36 8.32 -11.61 52.16
C ARG A 36 9.38 -11.01 51.23
N GLU A 37 8.96 -10.56 50.06
CA GLU A 37 9.84 -9.98 49.03
C GLU A 37 9.81 -8.44 49.03
N ASN A 38 9.14 -7.84 50.02
CA ASN A 38 9.09 -6.40 50.27
C ASN A 38 8.71 -5.56 49.03
N TRP A 39 7.64 -5.96 48.33
CA TRP A 39 7.16 -5.25 47.15
C TRP A 39 6.68 -3.85 47.52
N GLN A 40 7.04 -2.85 46.71
CA GLN A 40 6.64 -1.46 46.91
C GLN A 40 5.13 -1.35 46.72
N SER A 41 4.45 -0.81 47.73
CA SER A 41 2.99 -0.74 47.74
C SER A 41 2.49 0.69 47.93
N GLN A 42 1.41 1.03 47.22
CA GLN A 42 0.70 2.29 47.36
C GLN A 42 -0.74 2.01 47.80
N LYS A 43 -1.31 2.88 48.64
CA LYS A 43 -2.75 2.86 48.90
C LYS A 43 -3.50 3.12 47.59
N ARG A 44 -4.46 2.25 47.28
CA ARG A 44 -5.36 2.42 46.14
C ARG A 44 -6.12 3.74 46.26
N LYS A 45 -6.19 4.51 45.16
CA LYS A 45 -7.05 5.69 45.07
C LYS A 45 -8.43 5.27 44.54
N GLY A 46 -9.48 5.33 45.38
CA GLY A 46 -10.87 5.03 44.97
C GLY A 46 -11.64 4.09 45.92
N ARG A 47 -12.76 3.51 45.44
CA ARG A 47 -13.68 2.67 46.23
C ARG A 47 -12.98 1.44 46.85
N GLY A 48 -13.04 1.35 48.17
CA GLY A 48 -12.61 0.20 48.98
C GLY A 48 -11.13 0.23 49.34
N GLY A 49 -10.84 0.19 50.65
CA GLY A 49 -9.47 0.11 51.16
C GLY A 49 -8.71 -1.07 50.56
N GLY A 50 -7.46 -0.82 50.14
CA GLY A 50 -6.61 -1.83 49.51
C GLY A 50 -5.26 -1.23 49.10
N VAL A 51 -4.32 -2.11 48.78
CA VAL A 51 -2.97 -1.75 48.31
C VAL A 51 -2.74 -2.25 46.88
N GLU A 52 -1.96 -1.49 46.14
CA GLU A 52 -1.51 -1.84 44.79
C GLU A 52 0.01 -1.88 44.81
N TYR A 53 0.58 -2.83 44.07
CA TYR A 53 2.02 -3.09 44.04
C TYR A 53 2.64 -2.53 42.77
N GLU A 54 3.77 -1.86 42.91
CA GLU A 54 4.50 -1.27 41.79
C GLU A 54 5.11 -2.34 40.90
N LEU A 55 4.88 -2.27 39.58
CA LEU A 55 5.35 -3.25 38.59
C LEU A 55 6.86 -3.54 38.69
N ILE A 56 7.66 -2.50 38.90
CA ILE A 56 9.13 -2.60 38.93
C ILE A 56 9.64 -3.30 40.19
N SER A 57 8.84 -3.31 41.26
CA SER A 57 9.19 -3.95 42.53
C SER A 57 8.85 -5.45 42.60
N LEU A 58 8.08 -5.98 41.64
CA LEU A 58 7.79 -7.41 41.56
C LEU A 58 9.01 -8.21 41.08
N PRO A 59 9.06 -9.54 41.31
CA PRO A 59 10.13 -10.40 40.80
C PRO A 59 10.25 -10.31 39.29
N THR A 60 11.48 -10.39 38.78
CA THR A 60 11.78 -10.26 37.35
C THR A 60 11.00 -11.25 36.50
N GLU A 61 10.77 -12.49 36.98
CA GLU A 61 9.97 -13.47 36.25
C GLU A 61 8.52 -13.01 36.08
N VAL A 62 7.95 -12.47 37.16
CA VAL A 62 6.57 -11.94 37.17
C VAL A 62 6.46 -10.74 36.24
N GLN A 63 7.44 -9.83 36.27
CA GLN A 63 7.45 -8.67 35.36
C GLN A 63 7.52 -9.10 33.90
N GLN A 64 8.40 -10.04 33.56
CA GLN A 64 8.56 -10.54 32.20
C GLN A 64 7.28 -11.23 31.71
N GLU A 65 6.62 -12.01 32.57
CA GLU A 65 5.38 -12.69 32.21
C GLU A 65 4.21 -11.71 32.01
N ILE A 66 4.08 -10.69 32.88
CA ILE A 66 3.11 -9.59 32.69
C ILE A 66 3.38 -8.87 31.36
N ARG A 67 4.63 -8.48 31.10
CA ARG A 67 5.02 -7.82 29.83
C ARG A 67 4.69 -8.72 28.63
N THR A 68 5.01 -10.00 28.69
CA THR A 68 4.75 -10.96 27.61
C THR A 68 3.26 -11.14 27.34
N LYS A 69 2.43 -11.23 28.39
CA LYS A 69 0.98 -11.33 28.23
C LYS A 69 0.37 -10.05 27.67
N LEU A 70 0.84 -8.89 28.12
CA LEU A 70 0.41 -7.61 27.57
C LEU A 70 0.84 -7.45 26.10
N LEU A 71 2.07 -7.85 25.74
CA LEU A 71 2.54 -7.87 24.35
C LEU A 71 1.70 -8.79 23.45
N LYS A 72 1.26 -9.94 23.95
CA LYS A 72 0.35 -10.84 23.21
C LYS A 72 -1.07 -10.30 23.05
N LEU A 73 -1.48 -9.37 23.91
CA LEU A 73 -2.75 -8.65 23.80
C LEU A 73 -2.66 -7.47 22.84
N LEU A 74 -1.46 -6.98 22.53
CA LEU A 74 -1.27 -6.07 21.42
C LEU A 74 -1.57 -6.82 20.11
N PRO A 75 -2.27 -6.19 19.17
CA PRO A 75 -2.39 -6.75 17.84
C PRO A 75 -0.98 -7.04 17.30
N ALA A 76 -0.76 -8.26 16.81
CA ALA A 76 0.51 -8.64 16.20
C ALA A 76 0.89 -7.57 15.18
N GLU A 77 2.16 -7.15 15.18
CA GLU A 77 2.70 -6.32 14.09
C GLU A 77 2.61 -7.14 12.81
N ILE A 78 1.51 -6.95 12.09
CA ILE A 78 1.38 -7.40 10.71
C ILE A 78 2.53 -6.71 9.99
N SER A 79 3.43 -7.47 9.37
CA SER A 79 4.44 -6.90 8.47
C SER A 79 3.71 -6.15 7.37
N LYS A 80 3.60 -4.83 7.56
CA LYS A 80 2.94 -3.92 6.64
C LYS A 80 3.79 -3.93 5.37
N GLY A 81 3.16 -4.29 4.24
CA GLY A 81 3.90 -4.51 3.00
C GLY A 81 4.74 -3.29 2.62
N GLU A 82 6.01 -3.51 2.28
CA GLU A 82 6.92 -2.43 1.92
C GLU A 82 6.43 -1.66 0.68
N LEU A 83 6.68 -0.34 0.67
CA LEU A 83 6.48 0.50 -0.52
C LEU A 83 7.32 -0.02 -1.69
N SER A 84 6.73 -0.16 -2.87
CA SER A 84 7.53 -0.42 -4.08
C SER A 84 8.47 0.75 -4.38
N VAL A 85 9.62 0.49 -5.01
CA VAL A 85 10.63 1.50 -5.39
C VAL A 85 10.00 2.70 -6.11
N VAL A 86 9.03 2.43 -7.00
CA VAL A 86 8.29 3.48 -7.73
C VAL A 86 7.54 4.42 -6.79
N ARG A 87 6.93 3.88 -5.73
CA ARG A 87 6.17 4.68 -4.74
C ARG A 87 7.07 5.41 -3.76
N GLN A 88 8.20 4.82 -3.39
CA GLN A 88 9.20 5.48 -2.52
C GLN A 88 9.70 6.77 -3.18
N ASN A 89 9.98 6.70 -4.48
CA ASN A 89 10.46 7.80 -5.32
C ASN A 89 9.40 8.83 -5.71
N ILE A 90 8.16 8.73 -5.21
CA ILE A 90 7.17 9.80 -5.40
C ILE A 90 7.62 10.99 -4.55
N ASP A 91 7.99 12.06 -5.25
CA ASP A 91 8.17 13.38 -4.65
C ASP A 91 6.79 13.99 -4.39
N LEU A 92 6.48 14.24 -3.11
CA LEU A 92 5.21 14.81 -2.68
C LEU A 92 5.07 16.28 -3.05
N GLU A 93 6.17 16.99 -3.36
CA GLU A 93 6.13 18.39 -3.80
C GLU A 93 5.75 18.52 -5.28
N GLN A 94 5.92 17.45 -6.06
CA GLN A 94 5.65 17.43 -7.51
C GLN A 94 4.35 16.71 -7.88
N ILE A 95 3.50 16.38 -6.90
CA ILE A 95 2.21 15.75 -7.17
C ILE A 95 1.24 16.78 -7.76
N THR A 96 0.46 16.35 -8.74
CA THR A 96 -0.59 17.21 -9.32
C THR A 96 -1.82 17.26 -8.40
N ASP A 97 -2.57 18.37 -8.42
CA ASP A 97 -3.84 18.50 -7.67
C ASP A 97 -4.80 17.35 -7.94
N LYS A 98 -4.83 16.85 -9.19
CA LYS A 98 -5.63 15.70 -9.57
C LYS A 98 -5.18 14.41 -8.88
N GLN A 99 -3.88 14.17 -8.76
CA GLN A 99 -3.33 13.01 -8.04
C GLN A 99 -3.62 13.11 -6.54
N LEU A 100 -3.44 14.30 -5.96
CA LEU A 100 -3.72 14.58 -4.56
C LEU A 100 -5.20 14.35 -4.25
N SER A 101 -6.10 15.01 -4.98
CA SER A 101 -7.56 14.85 -4.83
C SER A 101 -8.01 13.39 -5.00
N THR A 102 -7.42 12.66 -5.95
CA THR A 102 -7.68 11.22 -6.11
C THR A 102 -7.22 10.41 -4.88
N ALA A 103 -6.03 10.70 -4.37
CA ALA A 103 -5.47 10.00 -3.22
C ALA A 103 -6.30 10.27 -1.95
N ASP A 104 -6.66 11.53 -1.71
CA ASP A 104 -7.52 11.92 -0.58
C ASP A 104 -8.88 11.23 -0.64
N ALA A 105 -9.49 11.18 -1.83
CA ALA A 105 -10.75 10.49 -2.03
C ALA A 105 -10.63 8.98 -1.72
N ARG A 106 -9.52 8.32 -2.12
CA ARG A 106 -9.26 6.92 -1.76
C ARG A 106 -9.08 6.75 -0.25
N ILE A 107 -8.32 7.63 0.40
CA ILE A 107 -8.11 7.61 1.86
C ILE A 107 -9.44 7.73 2.58
N MET A 108 -10.32 8.63 2.12
CA MET A 108 -11.64 8.83 2.72
C MET A 108 -12.50 7.56 2.64
N VAL A 109 -12.52 6.90 1.47
CA VAL A 109 -13.23 5.62 1.31
C VAL A 109 -12.66 4.54 2.23
N VAL A 110 -11.32 4.43 2.33
CA VAL A 110 -10.67 3.45 3.20
C VAL A 110 -10.96 3.71 4.67
N ARG A 111 -10.86 4.95 5.14
CA ARG A 111 -11.17 5.32 6.53
C ARG A 111 -12.62 5.00 6.88
N TRP A 112 -13.55 5.30 5.98
CA TRP A 112 -14.95 4.94 6.16
C TRP A 112 -15.13 3.40 6.23
N PHE A 113 -14.48 2.64 5.35
CA PHE A 113 -14.51 1.18 5.40
C PHE A 113 -13.96 0.61 6.72
N LEU A 114 -12.82 1.10 7.21
CA LEU A 114 -12.23 0.66 8.49
C LEU A 114 -13.17 0.95 9.67
N MET A 115 -13.90 2.06 9.63
CA MET A 115 -14.95 2.35 10.62
C MET A 115 -16.10 1.32 10.54
N GLN A 116 -16.50 0.91 9.34
CA GLN A 116 -17.50 -0.15 9.16
C GLN A 116 -17.02 -1.51 9.69
N GLU A 117 -15.74 -1.86 9.52
CA GLU A 117 -15.18 -3.09 10.09
C GLU A 117 -15.31 -3.14 11.61
N VAL A 118 -15.00 -2.04 12.28
CA VAL A 118 -15.13 -1.92 13.74
C VAL A 118 -16.59 -1.95 14.18
N GLN A 119 -17.47 -1.22 13.49
CA GLN A 119 -18.90 -1.12 13.85
C GLN A 119 -19.64 -2.45 13.68
N LEU A 120 -19.37 -3.18 12.60
CA LEU A 120 -20.06 -4.43 12.28
C LEU A 120 -19.45 -5.63 13.03
N GLY A 121 -18.18 -5.56 13.41
CA GLY A 121 -17.47 -6.68 14.06
C GLY A 121 -17.39 -7.94 13.20
N LEU A 122 -17.56 -7.80 11.88
CA LEU A 122 -17.53 -8.90 10.91
C LEU A 122 -16.11 -9.12 10.38
N SER A 123 -15.88 -10.29 9.78
CA SER A 123 -14.64 -10.53 9.05
C SER A 123 -14.53 -9.56 7.88
N ARG A 124 -13.30 -9.14 7.56
CA ARG A 124 -12.98 -8.24 6.44
C ARG A 124 -13.68 -8.60 5.15
N THR A 125 -13.67 -9.89 4.80
CA THR A 125 -14.34 -10.40 3.59
C THR A 125 -15.85 -10.13 3.61
N LYS A 126 -16.52 -10.36 4.75
CA LYS A 126 -17.96 -10.11 4.91
C LYS A 126 -18.27 -8.61 4.94
N THR A 127 -17.45 -7.81 5.61
CA THR A 127 -17.58 -6.35 5.62
C THR A 127 -17.44 -5.78 4.21
N LEU A 128 -16.48 -6.27 3.43
CA LEU A 128 -16.33 -5.91 2.02
C LEU A 128 -17.60 -6.24 1.22
N ASP A 129 -18.19 -7.43 1.41
CA ASP A 129 -19.42 -7.81 0.69
C ASP A 129 -20.59 -6.88 1.04
N GLN A 130 -20.79 -6.57 2.33
CA GLN A 130 -21.84 -5.63 2.77
C GLN A 130 -21.62 -4.22 2.24
N VAL A 131 -20.39 -3.70 2.31
CA VAL A 131 -20.07 -2.36 1.81
C VAL A 131 -20.27 -2.27 0.30
N ILE A 132 -19.87 -3.29 -0.46
CA ILE A 132 -20.07 -3.29 -1.91
C ILE A 132 -21.56 -3.40 -2.26
N ALA A 133 -22.36 -4.16 -1.50
CA ALA A 133 -23.80 -4.19 -1.65
C ALA A 133 -24.44 -2.82 -1.37
N ALA A 134 -24.05 -2.15 -0.28
CA ALA A 134 -24.52 -0.80 0.06
C ALA A 134 -24.15 0.24 -1.01
N VAL A 135 -22.95 0.13 -1.60
CA VAL A 135 -22.55 0.99 -2.74
C VAL A 135 -23.43 0.73 -3.96
N ALA A 136 -23.80 -0.54 -4.23
CA ALA A 136 -24.66 -0.90 -5.35
C ALA A 136 -26.11 -0.42 -5.16
N SER A 137 -26.64 -0.46 -3.94
CA SER A 137 -27.95 0.11 -3.58
C SER A 137 -27.93 1.62 -3.37
N SER A 138 -26.76 2.26 -3.41
CA SER A 138 -26.57 3.68 -3.07
C SER A 138 -26.96 4.05 -1.63
N GLU A 139 -26.95 3.06 -0.72
CA GLU A 139 -27.22 3.21 0.71
C GLU A 139 -25.94 3.57 1.47
N ILE A 140 -25.23 4.60 0.99
CA ILE A 140 -23.99 5.09 1.60
C ILE A 140 -24.04 6.63 1.71
N PRO A 141 -23.27 7.24 2.62
CA PRO A 141 -23.24 8.70 2.73
C PRO A 141 -22.83 9.39 1.43
N ALA A 142 -23.48 10.52 1.11
CA ALA A 142 -23.25 11.25 -0.15
C ALA A 142 -21.78 11.65 -0.37
N GLU A 143 -21.07 11.98 0.71
CA GLU A 143 -19.64 12.29 0.64
C GLU A 143 -18.80 11.07 0.23
N ILE A 144 -19.17 9.86 0.65
CA ILE A 144 -18.52 8.61 0.23
C ILE A 144 -18.82 8.30 -1.23
N CYS A 145 -20.05 8.58 -1.71
CA CYS A 145 -20.36 8.49 -3.15
C CYS A 145 -19.40 9.37 -3.96
N LYS A 146 -19.25 10.65 -3.59
CA LYS A 146 -18.32 11.58 -4.25
C LYS A 146 -16.88 11.08 -4.20
N ALA A 147 -16.46 10.56 -3.05
CA ALA A 147 -15.14 9.98 -2.86
C ALA A 147 -14.85 8.81 -3.80
N ILE A 148 -15.81 7.87 -3.93
CA ILE A 148 -15.66 6.71 -4.80
C ILE A 148 -15.51 7.16 -6.25
N MET A 149 -16.33 8.12 -6.69
CA MET A 149 -16.27 8.66 -8.04
C MET A 149 -14.93 9.36 -8.32
N ALA A 150 -14.44 10.19 -7.39
CA ALA A 150 -13.16 10.89 -7.51
C ALA A 150 -11.95 9.92 -7.45
N GLY A 151 -11.95 8.96 -6.51
CA GLY A 151 -10.86 8.01 -6.29
C GLY A 151 -10.65 7.02 -7.44
N ASN A 152 -11.69 6.75 -8.23
CA ASN A 152 -11.61 5.94 -9.44
C ASN A 152 -10.89 6.64 -10.60
N SER A 153 -10.91 7.97 -10.66
CA SER A 153 -10.31 8.81 -11.71
C SER A 153 -10.67 8.43 -13.16
N LYS A 154 -11.83 7.79 -13.38
CA LYS A 154 -12.30 7.40 -14.73
C LYS A 154 -13.13 8.50 -15.38
N ALA A 155 -13.02 8.64 -16.70
CA ALA A 155 -13.88 9.51 -17.49
C ALA A 155 -15.36 9.11 -17.28
N GLY A 156 -16.21 10.08 -16.94
CA GLY A 156 -17.65 9.89 -16.75
C GLY A 156 -18.14 9.63 -15.33
N GLY A 157 -17.26 9.65 -14.30
CA GLY A 157 -17.67 9.80 -12.89
C GLY A 157 -18.66 8.76 -12.34
N LYS A 158 -18.66 7.53 -12.85
CA LYS A 158 -19.65 6.51 -12.43
C LYS A 158 -19.38 6.03 -11.01
N LEU A 159 -20.44 5.93 -10.20
CA LEU A 159 -20.41 5.27 -8.89
C LEU A 159 -20.27 3.75 -9.09
N LYS A 160 -19.02 3.28 -9.16
CA LYS A 160 -18.68 1.86 -9.29
C LYS A 160 -17.48 1.53 -8.44
N LEU A 161 -17.66 0.68 -7.44
CA LEU A 161 -16.57 0.15 -6.62
C LEU A 161 -16.62 -1.37 -6.65
N SER A 162 -15.47 -2.01 -6.87
CA SER A 162 -15.38 -3.48 -6.81
C SER A 162 -14.76 -3.90 -5.48
N LYS A 163 -15.14 -5.09 -4.99
CA LYS A 163 -14.53 -5.73 -3.81
C LYS A 163 -13.00 -5.74 -3.90
N ARG A 164 -12.45 -6.12 -5.06
CA ARG A 164 -11.01 -6.16 -5.30
C ARG A 164 -10.36 -4.78 -5.20
N THR A 165 -10.98 -3.76 -5.78
CA THR A 165 -10.47 -2.38 -5.74
C THR A 165 -10.44 -1.86 -4.31
N LEU A 166 -11.55 -1.99 -3.59
CA LEU A 166 -11.65 -1.53 -2.21
C LEU A 166 -10.63 -2.26 -1.33
N HIS A 167 -10.56 -3.59 -1.42
CA HIS A 167 -9.59 -4.37 -0.66
C HIS A 167 -8.14 -3.97 -0.97
N SER A 168 -7.83 -3.74 -2.25
CA SER A 168 -6.50 -3.26 -2.65
C SER A 168 -6.16 -1.88 -2.08
N TRP A 169 -7.13 -0.97 -1.97
CA TRP A 169 -6.92 0.34 -1.33
C TRP A 169 -6.74 0.20 0.18
N VAL A 170 -7.50 -0.67 0.85
CA VAL A 170 -7.35 -0.93 2.28
C VAL A 170 -5.94 -1.47 2.58
N LEU A 171 -5.50 -2.50 1.85
CA LEU A 171 -4.16 -3.07 2.02
C LEU A 171 -3.06 -2.04 1.77
N ALA A 172 -3.18 -1.24 0.71
CA ALA A 172 -2.20 -0.20 0.41
C ALA A 172 -2.18 0.91 1.48
N TYR A 173 -3.32 1.21 2.13
CA TYR A 173 -3.36 2.17 3.23
C TYR A 173 -2.74 1.61 4.51
N GLU A 174 -3.05 0.36 4.85
CA GLU A 174 -2.49 -0.31 6.03
C GLU A 174 -0.98 -0.53 5.89
N ALA A 175 -0.49 -0.70 4.66
CA ALA A 175 0.93 -0.80 4.33
C ALA A 175 1.76 0.47 4.67
N GLY A 176 1.13 1.65 4.76
CA GLY A 176 1.83 2.88 5.12
C GLY A 176 1.90 3.07 6.65
N GLU A 177 3.11 3.27 7.17
CA GLU A 177 3.36 3.43 8.61
C GLU A 177 2.93 4.82 9.10
N ASN A 178 3.16 5.84 8.28
CA ASN A 178 2.85 7.24 8.58
C ASN A 178 1.94 7.88 7.52
N SER A 179 1.51 9.12 7.76
CA SER A 179 0.60 9.86 6.86
C SER A 179 1.18 10.07 5.46
N ALA A 180 2.48 10.36 5.36
CA ALA A 180 3.16 10.58 4.08
C ALA A 180 3.23 9.29 3.25
N GLU A 181 3.56 8.16 3.88
CA GLU A 181 3.59 6.86 3.20
C GLU A 181 2.21 6.40 2.75
N ARG A 182 1.18 6.58 3.60
CA ARG A 182 -0.22 6.32 3.22
C ARG A 182 -0.63 7.13 2.01
N LEU A 183 -0.23 8.40 1.95
CA LEU A 183 -0.47 9.24 0.77
C LEU A 183 0.25 8.69 -0.46
N LYS A 184 1.54 8.35 -0.36
CA LYS A 184 2.33 7.73 -1.45
C LYS A 184 1.71 6.42 -1.98
N GLN A 185 1.15 5.60 -1.09
CA GLN A 185 0.44 4.37 -1.46
C GLN A 185 -0.87 4.64 -2.22
N MET A 186 -1.57 5.72 -1.86
CA MET A 186 -2.88 6.07 -2.43
C MET A 186 -2.79 6.83 -3.75
N ILE A 187 -1.67 7.49 -4.03
CA ILE A 187 -1.45 8.21 -5.29
C ILE A 187 -1.58 7.24 -6.49
N PRO A 188 -2.39 7.58 -7.51
CA PRO A 188 -2.46 6.80 -8.73
C PRO A 188 -1.14 6.89 -9.49
N LEU A 189 -0.56 5.72 -9.78
CA LEU A 189 0.59 5.61 -10.66
C LEU A 189 0.14 5.79 -12.11
N LYS A 190 0.89 6.56 -12.89
CA LYS A 190 0.72 6.57 -14.35
C LYS A 190 1.09 5.18 -14.85
N THR A 191 0.11 4.43 -15.36
CA THR A 191 0.40 3.21 -16.11
C THR A 191 1.15 3.64 -17.37
N GLN A 192 2.47 3.47 -17.37
CA GLN A 192 3.22 3.51 -18.60
C GLN A 192 2.82 2.24 -19.35
N LYS A 193 1.79 2.34 -20.21
CA LYS A 193 1.76 1.48 -21.37
C LYS A 193 3.12 1.77 -22.03
N ARG A 194 3.99 0.77 -22.13
CA ARG A 194 5.14 0.80 -23.02
C ARG A 194 4.83 -0.28 -24.04
N ALA A 195 4.92 0.05 -25.33
CA ALA A 195 5.11 -1.01 -26.30
C ALA A 195 6.41 -1.71 -25.89
N VAL A 196 6.35 -3.01 -25.61
CA VAL A 196 7.53 -3.82 -25.34
C VAL A 196 8.04 -4.21 -26.72
N PRO A 197 9.10 -3.58 -27.24
CA PRO A 197 9.54 -3.78 -28.63
C PRO A 197 9.77 -5.26 -28.96
N GLU A 198 10.21 -6.05 -27.97
CA GLU A 198 10.45 -7.49 -28.05
C GLU A 198 9.18 -8.33 -28.29
N ARG A 199 7.99 -7.77 -27.98
CA ARG A 199 6.69 -8.43 -28.21
C ARG A 199 6.04 -8.02 -29.54
N CYS A 200 6.62 -7.06 -30.25
CA CYS A 200 6.13 -6.63 -31.56
C CYS A 200 6.77 -7.52 -32.63
N GLY A 201 6.11 -8.63 -33.01
CA GLY A 201 6.63 -9.58 -34.02
C GLY A 201 6.94 -8.94 -35.39
N TRP A 202 6.19 -7.91 -35.76
CA TRP A 202 6.39 -7.11 -36.98
C TRP A 202 7.57 -6.12 -36.88
N LEU A 203 8.07 -5.79 -35.68
CA LEU A 203 9.03 -4.70 -35.51
C LEU A 203 10.37 -5.00 -36.19
N GLN A 204 10.85 -6.25 -36.05
CA GLN A 204 12.08 -6.68 -36.72
C GLN A 204 11.95 -6.64 -38.25
N ALA A 205 10.76 -6.97 -38.78
CA ALA A 205 10.48 -6.89 -40.21
C ALA A 205 10.35 -5.43 -40.70
N PHE A 206 9.89 -4.51 -39.85
CA PHE A 206 9.75 -3.09 -40.19
C PHE A 206 11.09 -2.33 -40.18
N LEU A 207 12.00 -2.64 -39.25
CA LEU A 207 13.25 -1.88 -39.05
C LEU A 207 14.08 -1.68 -40.34
N PRO A 208 14.28 -2.68 -41.22
CA PRO A 208 15.03 -2.51 -42.48
C PRO A 208 14.48 -1.42 -43.41
N PHE A 209 13.16 -1.19 -43.41
CA PHE A 209 12.53 -0.13 -44.22
C PHE A 209 12.82 1.27 -43.68
N TYR A 210 13.02 1.38 -42.37
CA TYR A 210 13.22 2.66 -41.69
C TYR A 210 14.70 2.97 -41.42
N GLN A 211 15.55 1.97 -41.17
CA GLN A 211 16.98 2.11 -40.86
C GLN A 211 17.84 2.23 -42.13
N THR A 212 17.47 3.15 -43.02
CA THR A 212 18.10 3.33 -44.35
C THR A 212 18.89 4.62 -44.45
N PHE A 213 19.98 4.61 -45.24
CA PHE A 213 20.89 5.76 -45.42
C PHE A 213 20.24 6.97 -46.11
N SER A 214 19.12 6.75 -46.79
CA SER A 214 18.31 7.80 -47.44
C SER A 214 17.46 8.60 -46.45
N ASN A 215 17.54 8.32 -45.14
CA ASN A 215 16.83 9.04 -44.08
C ASN A 215 15.31 9.13 -44.35
N VAL A 216 14.71 8.04 -44.82
CA VAL A 216 13.31 7.97 -45.28
C VAL A 216 12.33 8.40 -44.18
N ALA A 217 11.28 9.12 -44.56
CA ALA A 217 10.21 9.51 -43.63
C ALA A 217 9.44 8.28 -43.13
N LEU A 218 8.95 8.31 -41.89
CA LEU A 218 8.25 7.17 -41.28
C LEU A 218 7.07 6.69 -42.14
N THR A 219 6.26 7.61 -42.64
CA THR A 219 5.09 7.32 -43.48
C THR A 219 5.48 6.58 -44.76
N GLN A 220 6.60 6.96 -45.38
CA GLN A 220 7.10 6.31 -46.60
C GLN A 220 7.66 4.91 -46.30
N ALA A 221 8.45 4.76 -45.24
CA ALA A 221 8.96 3.46 -44.81
C ALA A 221 7.80 2.50 -44.43
N TYR A 222 6.77 3.02 -43.76
CA TYR A 222 5.58 2.25 -43.40
C TYR A 222 4.78 1.82 -44.63
N ALA A 223 4.59 2.69 -45.62
CA ALA A 223 3.91 2.33 -46.86
C ALA A 223 4.62 1.17 -47.60
N GLN A 224 5.95 1.23 -47.69
CA GLN A 224 6.75 0.16 -48.30
C GLN A 224 6.68 -1.14 -47.51
N PHE A 225 6.79 -1.06 -46.18
CA PHE A 225 6.64 -2.19 -45.28
C PHE A 225 5.26 -2.85 -45.43
N ALA A 226 4.18 -2.07 -45.39
CA ALA A 226 2.82 -2.58 -45.49
C ALA A 226 2.53 -3.29 -46.82
N MET A 227 3.19 -2.87 -47.91
CA MET A 227 3.10 -3.54 -49.21
C MET A 227 3.82 -4.89 -49.26
N GLN A 228 4.84 -5.09 -48.42
CA GLN A 228 5.72 -6.27 -48.45
C GLN A 228 5.53 -7.19 -47.23
N TYR A 229 4.66 -6.84 -46.31
CA TYR A 229 4.46 -7.58 -45.07
C TYR A 229 3.51 -8.77 -45.29
N GLU A 230 3.99 -9.98 -45.05
CA GLU A 230 3.25 -11.24 -45.22
C GLU A 230 2.74 -11.83 -43.89
N GLY A 231 2.93 -11.12 -42.76
CA GLY A 231 2.45 -11.58 -41.45
C GLY A 231 0.96 -11.33 -41.24
N GLU A 232 0.34 -12.11 -40.35
CA GLU A 232 -1.11 -12.05 -40.07
C GLU A 232 -1.56 -10.71 -39.43
N ASP A 233 -0.70 -10.11 -38.60
CA ASP A 233 -1.02 -8.90 -37.83
C ASP A 233 -0.23 -7.67 -38.33
N LEU A 234 -0.71 -7.04 -39.40
CA LEU A 234 -0.14 -5.78 -39.87
C LEU A 234 -0.40 -4.66 -38.85
N PRO A 235 0.64 -4.03 -38.27
CA PRO A 235 0.47 -2.89 -37.36
C PRO A 235 0.00 -1.64 -38.11
N THR A 236 -0.69 -0.75 -37.42
CA THR A 236 -0.94 0.63 -37.88
C THR A 236 0.34 1.48 -37.79
N GLU A 237 0.46 2.51 -38.63
CA GLU A 237 1.59 3.47 -38.56
C GLU A 237 1.76 4.07 -37.15
N SER A 238 0.66 4.30 -36.43
CA SER A 238 0.68 4.81 -35.06
C SER A 238 1.33 3.83 -34.07
N GLN A 239 1.07 2.53 -34.22
CA GLN A 239 1.71 1.48 -33.42
C GLN A 239 3.20 1.39 -33.72
N VAL A 240 3.58 1.50 -34.99
CA VAL A 240 5.00 1.56 -35.44
C VAL A 240 5.70 2.77 -34.82
N ARG A 241 5.14 3.97 -34.97
CA ARG A 241 5.67 5.22 -34.40
C ARG A 241 5.87 5.11 -32.89
N TYR A 242 4.90 4.51 -32.21
CA TYR A 242 4.93 4.36 -30.77
C TYR A 242 5.98 3.34 -30.32
N ALA A 243 6.14 2.21 -31.01
CA ALA A 243 7.19 1.23 -30.75
C ALA A 243 8.59 1.80 -30.97
N LEU A 244 8.80 2.57 -32.05
CA LEU A 244 10.08 3.25 -32.31
C LEU A 244 10.48 4.19 -31.17
N LYS A 245 9.52 4.91 -30.55
CA LYS A 245 9.79 5.78 -29.40
C LYS A 245 10.25 5.03 -28.14
N GLN A 246 10.04 3.71 -28.06
CA GLN A 246 10.47 2.89 -26.94
C GLN A 246 11.86 2.27 -27.17
N LEU A 247 12.39 2.32 -28.40
CA LEU A 247 13.73 1.83 -28.72
C LEU A 247 14.79 2.89 -28.34
N PRO A 248 16.01 2.46 -27.96
CA PRO A 248 17.13 3.38 -27.79
C PRO A 248 17.42 4.15 -29.09
N ASP A 249 17.77 5.44 -28.98
CA ASP A 249 18.03 6.30 -30.13
C ASP A 249 19.10 5.73 -31.08
N TYR A 250 20.13 5.06 -30.54
CA TYR A 250 21.15 4.40 -31.35
C TYR A 250 20.56 3.35 -32.30
N VAL A 251 19.61 2.53 -31.81
CA VAL A 251 18.93 1.51 -32.62
C VAL A 251 18.09 2.21 -33.68
N VAL A 252 17.30 3.22 -33.31
CA VAL A 252 16.45 3.95 -34.27
C VAL A 252 17.27 4.62 -35.39
N GLN A 253 18.46 5.14 -35.05
CA GLN A 253 19.34 5.88 -35.97
C GLN A 253 20.32 5.00 -36.75
N GLN A 254 20.36 3.69 -36.46
CA GLN A 254 21.20 2.74 -37.17
C GLN A 254 20.92 2.82 -38.68
N GLY A 255 21.96 2.91 -39.50
CA GLY A 255 21.83 3.03 -40.95
C GLY A 255 21.29 4.38 -41.47
N ARG A 256 20.77 5.29 -40.63
CA ARG A 256 20.22 6.60 -41.07
C ARG A 256 21.22 7.75 -41.09
N LYS A 257 22.28 7.67 -40.29
CA LYS A 257 23.36 8.67 -40.28
C LYS A 257 24.36 8.36 -41.39
N LEU A 258 24.66 9.37 -42.21
CA LEU A 258 25.80 9.31 -43.14
C LEU A 258 27.08 9.03 -42.34
N PRO A 259 28.00 8.16 -42.81
CA PRO A 259 29.33 8.12 -42.24
C PRO A 259 29.93 9.52 -42.40
N VAL A 260 30.27 10.17 -41.29
CA VAL A 260 30.95 11.46 -41.31
C VAL A 260 32.24 11.24 -42.09
N LYS A 261 32.30 11.72 -43.35
CA LYS A 261 33.55 11.79 -44.09
C LYS A 261 34.50 12.63 -43.25
N LYS A 262 35.47 12.00 -42.58
CA LYS A 262 36.64 12.71 -42.06
C LYS A 262 37.33 13.30 -43.29
N ILE A 263 37.05 14.57 -43.59
CA ILE A 263 37.84 15.35 -44.53
C ILE A 263 39.22 15.46 -43.88
N ARG A 264 40.15 14.60 -44.29
CA ARG A 264 41.58 14.86 -44.09
C ARG A 264 41.90 16.07 -44.96
N LEU A 265 41.95 17.25 -44.34
CA LEU A 265 42.71 18.36 -44.90
C LEU A 265 44.18 17.93 -44.84
N ALA A 266 44.70 17.45 -45.97
CA ALA A 266 46.13 17.36 -46.19
C ALA A 266 46.70 18.78 -46.18
N ARG A 267 47.81 18.94 -45.47
CA ARG A 267 48.59 20.18 -45.35
C ARG A 267 49.12 20.63 -46.70
#